data_AF-A0A7S0TUK0-F1
#
_entry.id   AF-A0A7S0TUK0-F1
#
_cell.length_a   1.000
_cell.length_b   1.000
_cell.length_c   1.000
_cell.angle_alpha   90.00
_cell.angle_beta   90.00
_cell.angle_gamma   90.00
#
_symmetry.space_group_name_H-M   'P 1'
#
loop_
_entity.id
_entity.type
_entity.pdbx_description
1 polymer ?
#
loop_
_entity_poly.entity_id
_entity_poly.type
_entity_poly.pdbx_seq_one_letter_code
_entity_poly.pdbx_strand_id
1 'polypeptide(L)'
;AAEPEPEEEGEPEPEPEDPGPGHPGVHRDMANLLLEQWDECEQMFEKEVQMAMRGLRREEREVINHIAACRQAFVEYLRRPDGKQKLVHAFQVEFNSVDTELRALDQTKGHLHCLADDLRDALWTNCDEGRDAAEAERVSVVEDSFVGDHIRALAALLANLVHHETVRFQTTCNIARDWYRGMAGGGGGGGGGG
;
A
#
# COMPACT_ATOMS: atom_id res chain seq x y z
N ALA A 1 26.32 -70.79 26.98
CA ALA A 1 27.50 -69.93 26.82
C ALA A 1 27.00 -68.65 26.18
N ALA A 2 26.95 -67.58 26.97
CA ALA A 2 26.70 -66.23 26.48
C ALA A 2 27.96 -65.46 26.87
N GLU A 3 28.75 -65.11 25.88
CA GLU A 3 29.97 -64.30 26.01
C GLU A 3 29.56 -62.86 26.37
N PRO A 4 30.31 -62.16 27.25
CA PRO A 4 30.04 -60.76 27.52
C PRO A 4 30.51 -59.90 26.33
N GLU A 5 29.62 -59.01 25.87
CA GLU A 5 29.92 -58.01 24.85
C GLU A 5 31.00 -57.03 25.36
N PRO A 6 31.93 -56.59 24.50
CA PRO A 6 32.98 -55.65 24.90
C PRO A 6 32.40 -54.24 25.08
N GLU A 7 32.82 -53.59 26.16
CA GLU A 7 32.51 -52.18 26.45
C GLU A 7 33.10 -51.30 25.33
N GLU A 8 32.25 -50.51 24.66
CA GLU A 8 32.68 -49.45 23.74
C GLU A 8 33.44 -48.39 24.54
N GLU A 9 34.76 -48.34 24.36
CA GLU A 9 35.58 -47.21 24.77
C GLU A 9 35.10 -45.95 24.02
N GLY A 10 34.55 -44.99 24.76
CA GLY A 10 34.07 -43.73 24.21
C GLY A 10 35.15 -42.99 23.44
N GLU A 11 34.78 -42.48 22.26
CA GLU A 11 35.62 -41.60 21.45
C GLU A 11 36.15 -40.44 22.31
N PRO A 12 37.46 -40.12 22.26
CA PRO A 12 37.98 -38.99 23.01
C PRO A 12 37.34 -37.69 22.51
N GLU A 13 36.83 -36.87 23.44
CA GLU A 13 36.38 -35.50 23.15
C GLU A 13 37.49 -34.75 22.39
N PRO A 14 37.17 -34.00 21.32
CA PRO A 14 38.18 -33.26 20.59
C PRO A 14 38.82 -32.22 21.53
N GLU A 15 40.13 -32.36 21.74
CA GLU A 15 40.93 -31.38 22.46
C GLU A 15 40.75 -30.00 21.81
N PRO A 16 40.69 -28.90 22.60
CA PRO A 16 40.61 -27.56 22.05
C PRO A 16 41.85 -27.31 21.19
N GLU A 17 41.64 -27.11 19.88
CA GLU A 17 42.71 -26.79 18.93
C GLU A 17 43.53 -25.60 19.47
N ASP A 18 44.80 -25.87 19.77
CA ASP A 18 45.80 -24.86 20.14
C ASP A 18 45.87 -23.81 19.02
N PRO A 19 45.54 -22.53 19.27
CA PRO A 19 45.58 -21.52 18.23
C PRO A 19 47.04 -21.37 17.80
N GLY A 20 47.34 -21.89 16.61
CA GLY A 20 48.66 -21.87 16.01
C GLY A 20 49.29 -20.46 15.95
N PRO A 21 50.59 -20.38 15.63
CA PRO A 21 51.42 -19.21 15.86
C PRO A 21 50.85 -17.95 15.17
N GLY A 22 50.28 -17.07 16.00
CA GLY A 22 50.09 -15.64 15.77
C GLY A 22 49.63 -15.22 14.38
N HIS A 23 48.34 -15.37 14.07
CA HIS A 23 47.71 -14.38 13.19
C HIS A 23 47.99 -12.99 13.78
N PRO A 24 48.49 -12.00 13.01
CA PRO A 24 48.61 -10.65 13.51
C PRO A 24 47.22 -10.19 13.93
N GLY A 25 46.93 -10.23 15.23
CA GLY A 25 45.64 -9.84 15.74
C GLY A 25 45.38 -8.41 15.29
N VAL A 26 44.22 -8.17 14.69
CA VAL A 26 43.77 -6.82 14.39
C VAL A 26 43.84 -6.04 15.69
N HIS A 27 44.45 -4.84 15.66
CA HIS A 27 44.58 -3.98 16.83
C HIS A 27 43.20 -3.80 17.48
N ARG A 28 43.12 -3.93 18.81
CA ARG A 28 41.85 -3.94 19.55
C ARG A 28 40.95 -2.73 19.22
N ASP A 29 41.55 -1.56 19.06
CA ASP A 29 40.81 -0.34 18.71
C ASP A 29 40.18 -0.41 17.30
N MET A 30 40.86 -1.05 16.34
CA MET A 30 40.31 -1.28 15.01
C MET A 30 39.17 -2.31 15.05
N ALA A 31 39.32 -3.37 15.85
CA ALA A 31 38.26 -4.35 16.02
C ALA A 31 37.00 -3.73 16.66
N ASN A 32 37.17 -2.88 17.67
CA ASN A 32 36.07 -2.14 18.28
C ASN A 32 35.39 -1.19 17.29
N LEU A 33 36.18 -0.44 16.50
CA LEU A 33 35.64 0.46 15.48
C LEU A 33 34.81 -0.29 14.43
N LEU A 34 35.30 -1.42 13.94
CA LEU A 34 34.57 -2.24 12.95
C LEU A 34 33.29 -2.84 13.54
N LEU A 35 33.31 -3.20 14.82
CA LEU A 35 32.13 -3.70 15.54
C LEU A 35 31.08 -2.59 15.73
N GLU A 36 31.51 -1.38 16.12
CA GLU A 36 30.64 -0.20 16.22
C GLU A 36 29.99 0.13 14.87
N GLN A 37 30.77 0.11 13.78
CA GLN A 37 30.24 0.33 12.42
C GLN A 37 29.22 -0.72 12.00
N TRP A 38 29.43 -1.99 12.37
CA TRP A 38 28.47 -3.06 12.10
C TRP A 38 27.18 -2.85 12.88
N ASP A 39 27.29 -2.58 14.19
CA ASP A 39 26.16 -2.39 15.09
C ASP A 39 25.30 -1.18 14.66
N GLU A 40 25.93 -0.05 14.32
CA GLU A 40 25.24 1.13 13.78
C GLU A 40 24.48 0.82 12.47
N CYS A 41 25.11 0.04 11.59
CA CYS A 41 24.50 -0.36 10.32
C CYS A 41 23.29 -1.29 10.52
N GLU A 42 23.39 -2.24 11.44
CA GLU A 42 22.32 -3.19 11.73
C GLU A 42 21.14 -2.50 12.43
N GLN A 43 21.41 -1.60 13.39
CA GLN A 43 20.38 -0.78 14.04
C GLN A 43 19.65 0.13 13.05
N MET A 44 20.39 0.73 12.10
CA MET A 44 19.79 1.53 11.04
C MET A 44 18.89 0.67 10.15
N PHE A 45 19.37 -0.48 9.71
CA PHE A 45 18.57 -1.40 8.90
C PHE A 45 17.30 -1.85 9.60
N GLU A 46 17.39 -2.30 10.86
CA GLU A 46 16.22 -2.72 11.63
C GLU A 46 15.18 -1.60 11.73
N LYS A 47 15.63 -0.39 12.06
CA LYS A 47 14.76 0.79 12.16
C LYS A 47 14.03 1.07 10.85
N GLU A 48 14.75 1.05 9.73
CA GLU A 48 14.17 1.34 8.41
C GLU A 48 13.21 0.25 7.95
N VAL A 49 13.51 -1.03 8.23
CA VAL A 49 12.58 -2.13 8.00
C VAL A 49 11.31 -1.97 8.84
N GLN A 50 11.44 -1.64 10.12
CA GLN A 50 10.27 -1.37 10.98
C GLN A 50 9.44 -0.20 10.46
N MET A 51 10.07 0.88 9.98
CA MET A 51 9.39 2.03 9.38
C MET A 51 8.66 1.65 8.09
N ALA A 52 9.32 0.92 7.19
CA ALA A 52 8.73 0.45 5.95
C ALA A 52 7.51 -0.47 6.20
N MET A 53 7.61 -1.39 7.16
CA MET A 53 6.49 -2.27 7.54
C MET A 53 5.31 -1.50 8.15
N ARG A 54 5.59 -0.44 8.92
CA ARG A 54 4.53 0.48 9.41
C ARG A 54 3.91 1.27 8.27
N GLY A 55 4.71 1.68 7.28
CA GLY A 55 4.25 2.31 6.05
C GLY A 55 3.30 1.39 5.28
N LEU A 56 3.72 0.15 5.02
CA LEU A 56 2.93 -0.85 4.29
C LEU A 56 1.55 -1.09 4.94
N ARG A 57 1.51 -1.26 6.27
CA ARG A 57 0.24 -1.41 7.01
C ARG A 57 -0.66 -0.18 6.92
N ARG A 58 -0.07 1.02 6.79
CA ARG A 58 -0.84 2.26 6.61
C ARG A 58 -1.46 2.30 5.22
N GLU A 59 -0.66 2.04 4.18
CA GLU A 59 -1.13 1.97 2.80
C GLU A 59 -2.27 0.96 2.64
N GLU A 60 -2.13 -0.24 3.22
CA GLU A 60 -3.17 -1.26 3.22
C GLU A 60 -4.48 -0.75 3.85
N ARG A 61 -4.39 -0.06 4.99
CA ARG A 61 -5.56 0.45 5.69
C ARG A 61 -6.25 1.58 4.92
N GLU A 62 -5.49 2.48 4.31
CA GLU A 62 -6.03 3.53 3.45
C GLU A 62 -6.77 2.94 2.24
N VAL A 63 -6.19 1.94 1.58
CA VAL A 63 -6.83 1.24 0.45
C VAL A 63 -8.15 0.60 0.87
N ILE A 64 -8.18 -0.12 2.00
CA ILE A 64 -9.40 -0.73 2.53
C ILE A 64 -10.48 0.33 2.82
N ASN A 65 -10.10 1.42 3.47
CA ASN A 65 -11.01 2.51 3.81
C ASN A 65 -11.59 3.17 2.54
N HIS A 66 -10.74 3.41 1.54
CA HIS A 66 -11.16 4.00 0.28
C HIS A 66 -12.15 3.09 -0.47
N ILE A 67 -11.86 1.79 -0.59
CA ILE A 67 -12.79 0.83 -1.21
C ILE A 67 -14.14 0.81 -0.48
N ALA A 68 -14.13 0.85 0.86
CA ALA A 68 -15.35 0.92 1.64
C ALA A 68 -16.14 2.22 1.38
N ALA A 69 -15.44 3.36 1.29
CA ALA A 69 -16.04 4.65 0.98
C ALA A 69 -16.64 4.68 -0.43
N CYS A 70 -15.93 4.19 -1.45
CA CYS A 70 -16.44 4.08 -2.82
C CYS A 70 -17.69 3.20 -2.89
N ARG A 71 -17.69 2.06 -2.20
CA ARG A 71 -18.87 1.18 -2.13
C ARG A 71 -20.05 1.89 -1.47
N GLN A 72 -19.81 2.63 -0.39
CA GLN A 72 -20.86 3.36 0.30
C GLN A 72 -21.43 4.48 -0.57
N ALA A 73 -20.58 5.27 -1.23
CA ALA A 73 -20.97 6.31 -2.16
C ALA A 73 -21.83 5.74 -3.31
N PHE A 74 -21.42 4.62 -3.89
CA PHE A 74 -22.19 3.96 -4.95
C PHE A 74 -23.56 3.48 -4.48
N VAL A 75 -23.65 2.91 -3.27
CA VAL A 75 -24.93 2.49 -2.69
C VAL A 75 -25.84 3.68 -2.43
N GLU A 76 -25.29 4.79 -1.93
CA GLU A 76 -26.04 6.03 -1.70
C GLU A 76 -26.54 6.61 -3.02
N TYR A 77 -25.70 6.60 -4.05
CA TYR A 77 -26.07 7.02 -5.40
C TYR A 77 -27.25 6.21 -5.96
N LEU A 78 -27.20 4.87 -5.86
CA LEU A 78 -28.28 3.99 -6.31
C LEU A 78 -29.59 4.16 -5.54
N ARG A 79 -29.52 4.62 -4.28
CA ARG A 79 -30.70 4.84 -3.42
C ARG A 79 -31.35 6.21 -3.63
N ARG A 80 -30.75 7.10 -4.42
CA ARG A 80 -31.27 8.45 -4.64
C ARG A 80 -32.70 8.39 -5.22
N PRO A 81 -33.66 9.15 -4.65
CA PRO A 81 -35.03 9.14 -5.14
C PRO A 81 -35.14 9.74 -6.54
N ASP A 82 -35.98 9.15 -7.40
CA ASP A 82 -36.31 9.67 -8.72
C ASP A 82 -37.37 10.79 -8.63
N GLY A 83 -37.15 11.89 -9.35
CA GLY A 83 -38.06 13.04 -9.40
C GLY A 83 -39.29 12.82 -10.27
N LYS A 84 -39.26 11.83 -11.19
CA LYS A 84 -40.32 11.61 -12.20
C LYS A 84 -41.70 11.40 -11.59
N GLN A 85 -41.80 10.64 -10.51
CA GLN A 85 -43.10 10.34 -9.88
C GLN A 85 -43.78 11.60 -9.35
N LYS A 86 -43.02 12.59 -8.86
CA LYS A 86 -43.57 13.86 -8.38
C LYS A 86 -44.17 14.67 -9.54
N LEU A 87 -43.48 14.69 -10.69
CA LEU A 87 -43.95 15.37 -11.90
C LEU A 87 -45.24 14.74 -12.43
N VAL A 88 -45.29 13.41 -12.51
CA VAL A 88 -46.49 12.67 -12.94
C VAL A 88 -47.66 12.91 -11.98
N HIS A 89 -47.42 12.89 -10.67
CA HIS A 89 -48.47 13.16 -9.69
C HIS A 89 -49.02 14.58 -9.80
N ALA A 90 -48.16 15.59 -9.95
CA ALA A 90 -48.59 16.98 -10.13
C ALA A 90 -49.47 17.13 -11.39
N PHE A 91 -49.03 16.56 -12.51
CA PHE A 91 -49.82 16.52 -13.74
C PHE A 91 -51.18 15.82 -13.55
N GLN A 92 -51.21 14.66 -12.87
CA GLN A 92 -52.46 13.92 -12.64
C GLN A 92 -53.47 14.75 -11.84
N VAL A 93 -53.01 15.48 -10.83
CA VAL A 93 -53.87 16.36 -10.03
C VAL A 93 -54.45 17.47 -10.90
N GLU A 94 -53.61 18.14 -11.68
CA GLU A 94 -54.02 19.27 -12.53
C GLU A 94 -54.94 18.82 -13.67
N PHE A 95 -54.58 17.76 -14.39
CA PHE A 95 -55.37 17.20 -15.48
C PHE A 95 -56.75 16.69 -15.02
N ASN A 96 -56.80 16.06 -13.84
CA ASN A 96 -58.06 15.52 -13.30
C ASN A 96 -58.94 16.57 -12.64
N SER A 97 -58.41 17.76 -12.31
CA SER A 97 -59.18 18.86 -11.73
C SER A 97 -60.19 19.48 -12.71
N VAL A 98 -60.00 19.28 -14.02
CA VAL A 98 -60.87 19.79 -15.07
C VAL A 98 -62.17 18.99 -15.15
N ASP A 99 -63.32 19.69 -15.10
CA ASP A 99 -64.64 19.07 -15.18
C ASP A 99 -64.87 18.34 -16.52
N THR A 100 -65.54 17.20 -16.45
CA THR A 100 -65.88 16.36 -17.61
C THR A 100 -66.69 17.10 -18.67
N GLU A 101 -67.58 18.02 -18.26
CA GLU A 101 -68.38 18.80 -19.22
C GLU A 101 -67.53 19.78 -20.03
N LEU A 102 -66.51 20.36 -19.40
CA LEU A 102 -65.59 21.32 -20.04
C LEU A 102 -64.61 20.63 -20.99
N ARG A 103 -64.31 19.34 -20.78
CA ARG A 103 -63.39 18.57 -21.64
C ARG A 103 -63.87 18.41 -23.09
N ALA A 104 -65.15 18.61 -23.36
CA ALA A 104 -65.66 18.58 -24.74
C ALA A 104 -65.25 19.82 -25.55
N LEU A 105 -64.98 20.95 -24.88
CA LEU A 105 -64.63 22.22 -25.50
C LEU A 105 -63.23 22.18 -26.10
N ASP A 106 -63.09 22.72 -27.31
CA ASP A 106 -61.84 22.67 -28.07
C ASP A 106 -60.70 23.44 -27.38
N GLN A 107 -61.01 24.57 -26.74
CA GLN A 107 -60.05 25.35 -25.95
C GLN A 107 -59.51 24.55 -24.76
N THR A 108 -60.39 23.84 -24.04
CA THR A 108 -59.99 23.03 -22.88
C THR A 108 -59.16 21.82 -23.33
N LYS A 109 -59.47 21.20 -24.47
CA LYS A 109 -58.62 20.17 -25.08
C LYS A 109 -57.23 20.71 -25.41
N GLY A 110 -57.16 21.89 -26.03
CA GLY A 110 -55.88 22.55 -26.32
C GLY A 110 -55.04 22.75 -25.06
N HIS A 111 -55.66 23.23 -23.97
CA HIS A 111 -54.98 23.38 -22.70
C HIS A 111 -54.48 22.04 -22.12
N LEU A 112 -55.30 20.99 -22.15
CA LEU A 112 -54.92 19.65 -21.70
C LEU A 112 -53.78 19.04 -22.54
N HIS A 113 -53.74 19.34 -23.84
CA HIS A 113 -52.61 18.96 -24.70
C HIS A 113 -51.33 19.70 -24.31
N CYS A 114 -51.40 21.01 -24.07
CA CYS A 114 -50.26 21.78 -23.58
C CYS A 114 -49.73 21.23 -22.25
N LEU A 115 -50.60 20.93 -21.28
CA LEU A 115 -50.18 20.32 -20.01
C LEU A 115 -49.46 18.98 -20.19
N ALA A 116 -49.86 18.17 -21.18
CA ALA A 116 -49.20 16.91 -21.49
C ALA A 116 -47.83 17.12 -22.16
N ASP A 117 -47.71 18.11 -23.05
CA ASP A 117 -46.44 18.52 -23.64
C ASP A 117 -45.48 19.07 -22.57
N ASP A 118 -45.97 19.89 -21.65
CA ASP A 118 -45.19 20.43 -20.53
C ASP A 118 -44.68 19.31 -19.61
N LEU A 119 -45.52 18.31 -19.32
CA LEU A 119 -45.09 17.12 -18.56
C LEU A 119 -43.99 16.36 -19.30
N ARG A 120 -44.15 16.14 -20.61
CA ARG A 120 -43.13 15.45 -21.44
C ARG A 120 -41.80 16.17 -21.32
N ASP A 121 -41.80 17.49 -21.52
CA ASP A 121 -40.58 18.30 -21.52
C ASP A 121 -39.93 18.28 -20.14
N ALA A 122 -40.71 18.40 -19.06
CA ALA A 122 -40.20 18.29 -17.69
C ALA A 122 -39.60 16.92 -17.38
N LEU A 123 -40.22 15.82 -17.85
CA LEU A 123 -39.68 14.47 -17.68
C LEU A 123 -38.40 14.26 -18.50
N TRP A 124 -38.30 14.85 -19.69
CA TRP A 124 -37.09 14.83 -20.49
C TRP A 124 -35.94 15.56 -19.80
N THR A 125 -36.17 16.79 -19.32
CA THR A 125 -35.18 17.55 -18.55
C THR A 125 -34.71 16.76 -17.33
N ASN A 126 -35.61 16.12 -16.58
CA ASN A 126 -35.23 15.32 -15.42
C ASN A 126 -34.38 14.08 -15.80
N CYS A 127 -34.69 13.43 -16.93
CA CYS A 127 -33.88 12.33 -17.45
C CYS A 127 -32.48 12.82 -17.86
N ASP A 128 -32.39 13.97 -18.52
CA ASP A 128 -31.11 14.55 -18.95
C ASP A 128 -30.26 14.98 -17.75
N GLU A 129 -30.84 15.64 -16.75
CA GLU A 129 -30.14 15.96 -15.50
C GLU A 129 -29.62 14.71 -14.78
N GLY A 130 -30.43 13.64 -14.75
CA GLY A 130 -30.02 12.36 -14.18
C GLY A 130 -28.87 11.72 -14.94
N ARG A 131 -28.90 11.80 -16.28
CA ARG A 131 -27.85 11.31 -17.18
C ARG A 131 -26.55 12.11 -16.99
N ASP A 132 -26.63 13.43 -16.96
CA ASP A 132 -25.48 14.31 -16.79
C ASP A 132 -24.84 14.13 -15.41
N ALA A 133 -25.65 13.94 -14.36
CA ALA A 133 -25.15 13.63 -13.03
C ALA A 133 -24.45 12.26 -12.94
N ALA A 134 -24.96 11.25 -13.66
CA ALA A 134 -24.33 9.93 -13.75
C ALA A 134 -22.99 9.99 -14.50
N GLU A 135 -22.95 10.75 -15.60
CA GLU A 135 -21.72 10.93 -16.37
C GLU A 135 -20.68 11.72 -15.57
N ALA A 136 -21.09 12.75 -14.83
CA ALA A 136 -20.19 13.50 -13.95
C ALA A 136 -19.58 12.62 -12.84
N GLU A 137 -20.39 11.77 -12.19
CA GLU A 137 -19.88 10.80 -11.21
C GLU A 137 -18.91 9.81 -11.86
N ARG A 138 -19.26 9.29 -13.05
CA ARG A 138 -18.40 8.37 -13.81
C ARG A 138 -17.06 9.02 -14.14
N VAL A 139 -17.05 10.27 -14.59
CA VAL A 139 -15.83 11.04 -14.88
C VAL A 139 -15.01 11.22 -13.60
N SER A 140 -15.65 11.61 -12.49
CA SER A 140 -14.97 11.76 -11.20
C SER A 140 -14.30 10.48 -10.71
N VAL A 141 -14.92 9.32 -10.92
CA VAL A 141 -14.33 8.02 -10.55
C VAL A 141 -13.19 7.63 -11.48
N VAL A 142 -13.28 7.96 -12.77
CA VAL A 142 -12.23 7.67 -13.76
C VAL A 142 -11.01 8.56 -13.58
N GLU A 143 -11.22 9.82 -13.19
CA GLU A 143 -10.14 10.79 -12.93
C GLU A 143 -9.48 10.61 -11.57
N ASP A 144 -9.98 9.68 -10.73
CA ASP A 144 -9.40 9.41 -9.42
C ASP A 144 -7.97 8.84 -9.54
N SER A 145 -7.02 9.55 -8.94
CA SER A 145 -5.60 9.16 -8.92
C SER A 145 -5.25 8.21 -7.78
N PHE A 146 -6.18 7.93 -6.87
CA PHE A 146 -5.94 7.20 -5.61
C PHE A 146 -5.12 5.92 -5.82
N VAL A 147 -5.57 5.03 -6.71
CA VAL A 147 -4.87 3.76 -6.97
C VAL A 147 -3.46 3.98 -7.49
N GLY A 148 -3.27 4.93 -8.40
CA GLY A 148 -1.96 5.27 -8.96
C GLY A 148 -0.99 5.82 -7.91
N ASP A 149 -1.50 6.66 -7.00
CA ASP A 149 -0.71 7.26 -5.94
C ASP A 149 -0.29 6.25 -4.88
N HIS A 150 -1.20 5.34 -4.50
CA HIS A 150 -0.89 4.24 -3.58
C HIS A 150 0.09 3.21 -4.18
N ILE A 151 -0.02 2.90 -5.48
CA ILE A 151 0.99 2.07 -6.17
C ILE A 151 2.36 2.74 -6.11
N ARG A 152 2.43 4.06 -6.35
CA ARG A 152 3.69 4.82 -6.28
C ARG A 152 4.27 4.84 -4.87
N ALA A 153 3.42 4.99 -3.84
CA ALA A 153 3.83 4.93 -2.44
C ALA A 153 4.40 3.55 -2.07
N LEU A 154 3.72 2.46 -2.46
CA LEU A 154 4.20 1.10 -2.25
C LEU A 154 5.53 0.83 -2.98
N ALA A 155 5.66 1.29 -4.22
CA ALA A 155 6.91 1.18 -4.98
C ALA A 155 8.06 1.92 -4.28
N ALA A 156 7.80 3.11 -3.72
CA ALA A 156 8.79 3.86 -2.96
C ALA A 156 9.21 3.14 -1.67
N LEU A 157 8.26 2.54 -0.93
CA LEU A 157 8.56 1.74 0.26
C LEU A 157 9.44 0.53 -0.07
N LEU A 158 9.14 -0.18 -1.17
CA LEU A 158 9.96 -1.29 -1.64
C LEU A 158 11.35 -0.86 -2.09
N ALA A 159 11.44 0.25 -2.83
CA ALA A 159 12.73 0.80 -3.26
C ALA A 159 13.60 1.19 -2.05
N ASN A 160 13.01 1.78 -1.01
CA ASN A 160 13.71 2.12 0.22
C ASN A 160 14.22 0.87 0.96
N LEU A 161 13.41 -0.19 1.04
CA LEU A 161 13.86 -1.46 1.64
C LEU A 161 15.06 -2.05 0.89
N VAL A 162 15.00 -2.09 -0.44
CA VAL A 162 16.11 -2.57 -1.28
C VAL A 162 17.35 -1.68 -1.11
N HIS A 163 17.16 -0.37 -1.01
CA HIS A 163 18.24 0.57 -0.76
C HIS A 163 18.95 0.27 0.56
N HIS A 164 18.21 0.12 1.67
CA HIS A 164 18.80 -0.16 2.98
C HIS A 164 19.47 -1.54 3.05
N GLU A 165 18.92 -2.56 2.38
CA GLU A 165 19.59 -3.85 2.25
C GLU A 165 20.90 -3.74 1.46
N THR A 166 20.92 -2.93 0.40
CA THR A 166 22.13 -2.69 -0.39
C THR A 166 23.19 -1.96 0.43
N VAL A 167 22.79 -0.96 1.22
CA VAL A 167 23.70 -0.24 2.14
C VAL A 167 24.28 -1.22 3.16
N ARG A 168 23.45 -2.05 3.80
CA ARG A 168 23.90 -3.06 4.76
C ARG A 168 24.88 -4.06 4.16
N PHE A 169 24.62 -4.54 2.95
CA PHE A 169 25.54 -5.41 2.21
C PHE A 169 26.88 -4.72 1.93
N GLN A 170 26.86 -3.48 1.42
CA GLN A 170 28.07 -2.72 1.12
C GLN A 170 28.91 -2.45 2.38
N THR A 171 28.27 -2.04 3.48
CA THR A 171 28.95 -1.81 4.76
C THR A 171 29.60 -3.10 5.26
N THR A 172 28.90 -4.23 5.19
CA THR A 172 29.44 -5.54 5.57
C THR A 172 30.67 -5.92 4.73
N CYS A 173 30.63 -5.70 3.41
CA CYS A 173 31.78 -5.92 2.53
C CYS A 173 32.98 -5.01 2.87
N ASN A 174 32.73 -3.75 3.23
CA ASN A 174 33.78 -2.82 3.63
C ASN A 174 34.42 -3.24 4.95
N ILE A 175 33.62 -3.61 5.95
CA ILE A 175 34.09 -4.11 7.25
C ILE A 175 34.97 -5.35 7.06
N ALA A 176 34.53 -6.31 6.25
CA ALA A 176 35.34 -7.49 5.95
C ALA A 176 36.68 -7.11 5.27
N ARG A 177 36.66 -6.19 4.30
CA ARG A 177 37.86 -5.73 3.61
C ARG A 177 38.84 -5.04 4.56
N ASP A 178 38.34 -4.19 5.46
CA ASP A 178 39.16 -3.44 6.40
C ASP A 178 39.73 -4.34 7.49
N TRP A 179 38.98 -5.37 7.90
CA TRP A 179 39.48 -6.45 8.76
C TRP A 179 40.66 -7.20 8.12
N TYR A 180 40.52 -7.64 6.87
CA TYR A 180 41.60 -8.33 6.15
C TYR A 180 42.84 -7.43 5.96
N ARG A 181 42.64 -6.14 5.64
CA ARG A 181 43.73 -5.17 5.50
C ARG A 181 44.44 -4.89 6.84
N GLY A 182 43.69 -4.81 7.93
CA GLY A 182 44.23 -4.65 9.28
C GLY A 182 45.12 -5.82 9.69
N MET A 183 44.72 -7.04 9.36
CA MET A 183 45.51 -8.25 9.60
C MET A 183 46.78 -8.30 8.74
N ALA A 184 46.71 -7.91 7.47
CA ALA A 184 47.87 -7.87 6.56
C ALA A 184 48.88 -6.75 6.91
N GLY A 185 48.41 -5.61 7.41
CA GLY A 185 49.26 -4.49 7.81
C GLY A 185 49.99 -4.70 9.15
N GLY A 186 49.47 -5.55 10.03
CA GLY A 186 50.08 -5.87 11.33
C GLY A 186 51.28 -6.82 11.26
N GLY A 187 51.49 -7.52 10.14
CA GLY A 187 52.57 -8.51 9.98
C GLY A 187 53.92 -7.97 9.49
N GLY A 188 54.03 -6.67 9.17
CA GLY A 188 55.21 -6.10 8.47
C GLY A 188 56.26 -5.37 9.34
N GLY A 189 56.11 -5.35 10.67
CA GLY A 189 56.86 -4.45 11.56
C GLY A 189 58.04 -5.02 12.34
N GLY A 190 58.54 -6.23 12.03
CA GLY A 190 59.57 -6.90 12.83
C GLY A 190 60.61 -7.65 12.00
N GLY A 191 61.54 -6.92 11.38
CA GLY A 191 62.60 -7.55 10.58
C GLY A 191 63.59 -6.53 10.01
N GLY A 192 64.27 -5.77 10.87
CA GLY A 192 65.27 -4.80 10.43
C GLY A 192 66.08 -4.26 11.61
N GLY A 193 66.99 -5.07 12.13
CA GLY A 193 67.92 -4.67 13.19
C GLY A 193 68.73 -5.85 13.70
N GLY A 194 69.88 -6.08 13.08
CA GLY A 194 70.85 -7.13 13.44
C GLY A 194 71.88 -7.30 12.34
#